data_AF-A0AAJ6Z6P0-F1
#
_entry.id   AF-A0AAJ6Z6P0-F1
#
_cell.length_a   1.000
_cell.length_b   1.000
_cell.length_c   1.000
_cell.angle_alpha   90.00
_cell.angle_beta   90.00
_cell.angle_gamma   90.00
#
_symmetry.space_group_name_H-M   'P 1'
#
loop_
_entity.id
_entity.type
_entity.pdbx_description
1 polymer ?
#
loop_
_entity_poly.entity_id
_entity_poly.type
_entity_poly.pdbx_seq_one_letter_code
_entity_poly.pdbx_strand_id
1 'polypeptide(L)'
;MLRVIARGLILWDSIEASEEWVEEQVPATIRPYCFVKPSDDNIDYEAMNQAYCNIISGACFALGLRFAGSGDEDALEAVLSSARRLLGAPGRRLAHLAGAATIETCLCVCLLAAGMIMSGRGDLRVLRLCRRLRARIAVRGPQSSASQPHALSHGAQMAVHCTVGLLFLAGGRGTLSTSRTAVAALLIAFFPKFPTHSEDNRSVTSA
;
A
#
# COMPACT_ATOMS: atom_id res chain seq x y z
N MET A 1 2.37 7.35 -7.81
CA MET A 1 3.09 6.23 -7.19
C MET A 1 4.55 6.13 -7.60
N LEU A 2 4.92 5.58 -8.78
CA LEU A 2 6.33 5.35 -9.14
C LEU A 2 7.21 6.61 -9.10
N ARG A 3 6.68 7.77 -9.48
CA ARG A 3 7.40 9.05 -9.39
C ARG A 3 7.79 9.42 -7.95
N VAL A 4 6.91 9.13 -6.98
CA VAL A 4 7.15 9.41 -5.55
C VAL A 4 8.18 8.42 -4.99
N ILE A 5 8.09 7.15 -5.39
CA ILE A 5 9.09 6.13 -5.03
C ILE A 5 10.47 6.53 -5.56
N ALA A 6 10.57 6.90 -6.84
CA ALA A 6 11.82 7.35 -7.44
C ALA A 6 12.38 8.60 -6.75
N ARG A 7 11.51 9.59 -6.43
CA ARG A 7 11.91 10.77 -5.65
C ARG A 7 12.46 10.38 -4.28
N GLY A 8 11.80 9.47 -3.55
CA GLY A 8 12.28 8.97 -2.27
C GLY A 8 13.63 8.24 -2.38
N LEU A 9 13.84 7.45 -3.43
CA LEU A 9 15.12 6.78 -3.67
C LEU A 9 16.27 7.76 -3.98
N ILE A 10 15.97 8.87 -4.68
CA ILE A 10 16.95 9.92 -4.97
C ILE A 10 17.25 10.74 -3.71
N LEU A 11 16.19 11.12 -2.98
CA LEU A 11 16.26 11.90 -1.74
C LEU A 11 16.24 10.98 -0.50
N TRP A 12 17.07 9.92 -0.55
CA TRP A 12 17.06 8.85 0.45
C TRP A 12 17.32 9.32 1.88
N ASP A 13 18.21 10.30 2.03
CA ASP A 13 18.63 10.81 3.33
C ASP A 13 17.60 11.77 3.94
N SER A 14 16.65 12.29 3.16
CA SER A 14 15.58 13.15 3.65
C SER A 14 14.30 12.39 3.99
N ILE A 15 14.32 11.06 4.02
CA ILE A 15 13.16 10.25 4.40
C ILE A 15 13.07 10.17 5.92
N GLU A 16 11.95 10.65 6.46
CA GLU A 16 11.67 10.63 7.90
C GLU A 16 10.54 9.66 8.26
N ALA A 17 10.65 9.03 9.44
CA ALA A 17 9.68 8.08 9.98
C ALA A 17 8.44 8.78 10.56
N SER A 18 7.80 9.67 9.80
CA SER A 18 6.67 10.47 10.28
C SER A 18 5.49 10.48 9.30
N GLU A 19 4.28 10.66 9.82
CA GLU A 19 3.10 10.88 8.98
C GLU A 19 3.19 12.23 8.24
N GLU A 20 3.84 13.23 8.86
CA GLU A 20 4.07 14.55 8.26
C GLU A 20 4.87 14.45 6.97
N TRP A 21 5.97 13.68 6.98
CA TRP A 21 6.78 13.46 5.79
C TRP A 21 6.00 12.82 4.63
N VAL A 22 5.09 11.90 4.94
CA VAL A 22 4.22 11.25 3.96
C VAL A 22 3.25 12.26 3.34
N GLU A 23 2.67 13.15 4.16
CA GLU A 23 1.76 14.20 3.70
C GLU A 23 2.45 15.33 2.93
N GLU A 24 3.72 15.60 3.21
CA GLU A 24 4.54 16.55 2.45
C GLU A 24 4.78 16.11 1.00
N GLN A 25 4.68 14.81 0.71
CA GLN A 25 4.79 14.32 -0.66
C GLN A 25 3.59 14.73 -1.53
N VAL A 26 2.48 15.16 -0.91
CA VAL A 26 1.27 15.58 -1.61
C VAL A 26 1.39 17.03 -2.07
N PRO A 27 1.32 17.31 -3.38
CA PRO A 27 1.36 18.67 -3.90
C PRO A 27 0.25 19.55 -3.34
N ALA A 28 0.56 20.83 -3.12
CA ALA A 28 -0.40 21.84 -2.66
C ALA A 28 -1.60 21.99 -3.62
N THR A 29 -1.45 21.62 -4.89
CA THR A 29 -2.54 21.61 -5.88
C THR A 29 -3.59 20.53 -5.60
N ILE A 30 -3.22 19.43 -4.94
CA ILE A 30 -4.11 18.28 -4.67
C ILE A 30 -4.69 18.36 -3.25
N ARG A 31 -3.88 18.81 -2.29
CA ARG A 31 -4.22 18.92 -0.86
C ARG A 31 -5.61 19.57 -0.57
N PRO A 32 -6.05 20.67 -1.22
CA PRO A 32 -7.33 21.30 -0.94
C PRO A 32 -8.55 20.57 -1.53
N TYR A 33 -8.37 19.63 -2.45
CA TYR A 33 -9.47 18.93 -3.13
C TYR A 33 -9.68 17.49 -2.61
N CYS A 34 -8.83 17.03 -1.69
CA CYS A 34 -8.95 15.71 -1.07
C CYS A 34 -9.97 15.71 0.07
N PHE A 35 -10.86 14.71 0.09
CA PHE A 35 -11.91 14.52 1.12
C PHE A 35 -12.94 15.66 1.26
N VAL A 36 -13.00 16.61 0.33
CA VAL A 36 -14.01 17.67 0.28
C VAL A 36 -15.22 17.21 -0.53
N LYS A 37 -16.43 17.70 -0.18
CA LYS A 37 -17.61 17.48 -1.03
C LYS A 37 -17.36 18.15 -2.38
N PRO A 38 -17.67 17.48 -3.51
CA PRO A 38 -17.56 18.10 -4.81
C PRO A 38 -18.41 19.38 -4.82
N SER A 39 -17.77 20.50 -5.13
CA SER A 39 -18.37 21.83 -5.08
C SER A 39 -18.29 22.55 -6.44
N ASP A 40 -17.47 22.06 -7.36
CA ASP A 40 -17.30 22.59 -8.71
C ASP A 40 -17.30 21.44 -9.72
N ASP A 41 -18.26 21.42 -10.63
CA ASP A 41 -18.43 20.36 -11.63
C ASP A 41 -17.29 20.31 -12.66
N ASN A 42 -16.45 21.35 -12.75
CA ASN A 42 -15.29 21.38 -13.65
C ASN A 42 -14.06 20.63 -13.14
N ILE A 43 -14.07 20.19 -11.87
CA ILE A 43 -12.93 19.51 -11.24
C ILE A 43 -13.18 18.00 -11.25
N ASP A 44 -12.24 17.26 -11.85
CA ASP A 44 -12.23 15.80 -11.75
C ASP A 44 -11.74 15.36 -10.37
N TYR A 45 -12.66 15.35 -9.41
CA TYR A 45 -12.42 14.85 -8.05
C TYR A 45 -11.99 13.39 -8.03
N GLU A 46 -12.34 12.60 -9.06
CA GLU A 46 -11.91 11.21 -9.12
C GLU A 46 -10.41 11.11 -9.39
N ALA A 47 -9.94 11.80 -10.42
CA ALA A 47 -8.51 11.88 -10.74
C ALA A 47 -7.70 12.46 -9.56
N MET A 48 -8.23 13.47 -8.86
CA MET A 48 -7.56 14.06 -7.69
C MET A 48 -7.41 13.07 -6.54
N ASN A 49 -8.49 12.35 -6.19
CA ASN A 49 -8.43 11.35 -5.12
C ASN A 49 -7.59 10.12 -5.52
N GLN A 50 -7.63 9.69 -6.79
CA GLN A 50 -6.74 8.65 -7.31
C GLN A 50 -5.27 9.07 -7.21
N ALA A 51 -4.94 10.30 -7.61
CA ALA A 51 -3.59 10.83 -7.51
C ALA A 51 -3.11 10.87 -6.06
N TYR A 52 -3.95 11.37 -5.14
CA TYR A 52 -3.67 11.41 -3.71
C TYR A 52 -3.34 10.02 -3.15
N CYS A 53 -4.23 9.03 -3.36
CA CYS A 53 -4.02 7.65 -2.91
C CYS A 53 -2.70 7.07 -3.43
N ASN A 54 -2.39 7.31 -4.72
CA ASN A 54 -1.17 6.84 -5.36
C ASN A 54 0.10 7.57 -4.90
N ILE A 55 -0.01 8.80 -4.40
CA ILE A 55 1.12 9.56 -3.86
C ILE A 55 1.45 9.04 -2.46
N ILE A 56 0.44 8.96 -1.59
CA ILE A 56 0.58 8.46 -0.21
C ILE A 56 1.11 7.02 -0.21
N SER A 57 0.54 6.13 -1.03
CA SER A 57 1.03 4.74 -1.11
C SER A 57 2.47 4.64 -1.62
N GLY A 58 2.85 5.50 -2.58
CA GLY A 58 4.22 5.59 -3.07
C GLY A 58 5.21 6.08 -2.00
N ALA A 59 4.80 7.05 -1.17
CA ALA A 59 5.57 7.54 -0.04
C ALA A 59 5.71 6.45 1.04
N CYS A 60 4.63 5.75 1.40
CA CYS A 60 4.69 4.62 2.31
C CYS A 60 5.63 3.52 1.81
N PHE A 61 5.63 3.23 0.49
CA PHE A 61 6.54 2.25 -0.08
C PHE A 61 8.02 2.66 0.03
N ALA A 62 8.33 3.93 -0.24
CA ALA A 62 9.67 4.48 -0.05
C ALA A 62 10.11 4.39 1.43
N LEU A 63 9.19 4.68 2.36
CA LEU A 63 9.42 4.51 3.80
C LEU A 63 9.72 3.04 4.14
N GLY A 64 8.95 2.11 3.56
CA GLY A 64 9.16 0.68 3.72
C GLY A 64 10.52 0.19 3.23
N LEU A 65 11.03 0.75 2.12
CA LEU A 65 12.39 0.48 1.64
C LEU A 65 13.46 1.06 2.57
N ARG A 66 13.26 2.29 3.06
CA ARG A 66 14.22 3.00 3.93
C ARG A 66 14.40 2.36 5.29
N PHE A 67 13.32 1.84 5.84
CA PHE A 67 13.26 1.22 7.16
C PHE A 67 13.08 -0.31 7.06
N ALA A 68 13.44 -0.91 5.92
CA ALA A 68 13.32 -2.34 5.72
C ALA A 68 14.13 -3.10 6.78
N GLY A 69 13.44 -3.93 7.57
CA GLY A 69 14.03 -4.76 8.60
C GLY A 69 14.49 -4.03 9.87
N SER A 70 14.29 -2.71 9.98
CA SER A 70 14.68 -1.96 11.17
C SER A 70 13.74 -2.23 12.35
N GLY A 71 12.47 -2.50 12.07
CA GLY A 71 11.41 -2.57 13.08
C GLY A 71 11.16 -1.23 13.78
N ASP A 72 11.26 -0.15 13.03
CA ASP A 72 10.97 1.21 13.49
C ASP A 72 9.45 1.38 13.68
N GLU A 73 9.04 1.68 14.91
CA GLU A 73 7.61 1.78 15.28
C GLU A 73 6.96 3.06 14.74
N ASP A 74 7.72 4.15 14.61
CA ASP A 74 7.20 5.42 14.10
C ASP A 74 6.91 5.31 12.60
N ALA A 75 7.82 4.69 11.85
CA ALA A 75 7.63 4.38 10.44
C ALA A 75 6.45 3.41 10.24
N LEU A 76 6.31 2.41 11.11
CA LEU A 76 5.17 1.50 11.08
C LEU A 76 3.85 2.24 11.36
N GLU A 77 3.80 3.12 12.35
CA GLU A 77 2.61 3.90 12.68
C GLU A 77 2.21 4.81 11.52
N ALA A 78 3.16 5.50 10.88
CA ALA A 78 2.89 6.35 9.71
C ALA A 78 2.25 5.56 8.54
N VAL A 79 2.78 4.36 8.24
CA VAL A 79 2.21 3.48 7.20
C VAL A 79 0.83 2.95 7.61
N LEU A 80 0.65 2.53 8.87
CA LEU A 80 -0.62 2.01 9.35
C LEU A 80 -1.69 3.12 9.44
N SER A 81 -1.33 4.35 9.80
CA SER A 81 -2.22 5.51 9.76
C SER A 81 -2.74 5.72 8.34
N SER A 82 -1.84 5.75 7.36
CA SER A 82 -2.19 5.85 5.93
C SER A 82 -3.10 4.70 5.47
N ALA A 83 -2.79 3.45 5.85
CA ALA A 83 -3.63 2.29 5.52
C ALA A 83 -5.01 2.35 6.19
N ARG A 84 -5.09 2.81 7.46
CA ARG A 84 -6.36 3.02 8.15
C ARG A 84 -7.19 4.11 7.49
N ARG A 85 -6.57 5.19 6.99
CA ARG A 85 -7.27 6.25 6.26
C ARG A 85 -7.88 5.73 4.95
N LEU A 86 -7.14 4.90 4.23
CA LEU A 86 -7.64 4.20 3.03
C LEU A 86 -8.77 3.20 3.35
N LEU A 87 -8.76 2.57 4.53
CA LEU A 87 -9.81 1.63 4.98
C LEU A 87 -11.02 2.30 5.65
N GLY A 88 -10.81 3.42 6.32
CA GLY A 88 -11.73 4.09 7.24
C GLY A 88 -12.51 5.23 6.62
N ALA A 89 -12.12 5.69 5.42
CA ALA A 89 -13.01 6.51 4.63
C ALA A 89 -14.34 5.74 4.44
N PRO A 90 -15.50 6.35 4.77
CA PRO A 90 -16.79 5.65 4.76
C PRO A 90 -16.93 4.96 3.42
N GLY A 91 -16.94 3.61 3.43
CA GLY A 91 -16.60 2.73 2.30
C GLY A 91 -17.48 2.85 1.04
N ARG A 92 -18.36 3.84 0.99
CA ARG A 92 -19.16 4.26 -0.16
C ARG A 92 -18.71 5.58 -0.80
N ARG A 93 -18.00 6.47 -0.10
CA ARG A 93 -17.55 7.76 -0.67
C ARG A 93 -16.21 7.61 -1.38
N LEU A 94 -15.16 7.09 -0.74
CA LEU A 94 -13.85 7.01 -1.38
C LEU A 94 -13.76 5.97 -2.49
N ALA A 95 -14.39 4.80 -2.33
CA ALA A 95 -14.40 3.77 -3.37
C ALA A 95 -15.16 4.21 -4.63
N HIS A 96 -16.18 5.06 -4.46
CA HIS A 96 -16.90 5.72 -5.55
C HIS A 96 -16.15 6.94 -6.11
N LEU A 97 -15.29 7.58 -5.30
CA LEU A 97 -14.52 8.78 -5.67
C LEU A 97 -13.09 8.49 -6.13
N ALA A 98 -12.55 7.29 -5.99
CA ALA A 98 -11.18 6.97 -6.40
C ALA A 98 -11.06 5.63 -7.13
N GLY A 99 -12.14 4.87 -7.21
CA GLY A 99 -12.16 3.50 -7.74
C GLY A 99 -11.69 2.46 -6.72
N ALA A 100 -12.48 1.38 -6.60
CA ALA A 100 -12.18 0.27 -5.70
C ALA A 100 -10.82 -0.40 -5.98
N ALA A 101 -10.45 -0.55 -7.26
CA ALA A 101 -9.19 -1.15 -7.68
C ALA A 101 -7.95 -0.31 -7.27
N THR A 102 -8.06 1.02 -7.34
CA THR A 102 -6.99 1.94 -6.93
C THR A 102 -6.74 1.85 -5.43
N ILE A 103 -7.82 1.86 -4.63
CA ILE A 103 -7.73 1.72 -3.17
C ILE A 103 -7.13 0.37 -2.79
N GLU A 104 -7.58 -0.71 -3.43
CA GLU A 104 -7.04 -2.04 -3.20
C GLU A 104 -5.54 -2.10 -3.49
N THR A 105 -5.10 -1.56 -4.62
CA THR A 105 -3.68 -1.49 -4.99
C THR A 105 -2.89 -0.69 -3.97
N CYS A 106 -3.38 0.49 -3.57
CA CYS A 106 -2.70 1.34 -2.58
C CYS A 106 -2.60 0.66 -1.20
N LEU A 107 -3.66 -0.04 -0.78
CA LEU A 107 -3.65 -0.83 0.45
C LEU A 107 -2.62 -1.96 0.40
N CYS A 108 -2.50 -2.65 -0.73
CA CYS A 108 -1.50 -3.71 -0.91
C CYS A 108 -0.07 -3.16 -0.82
N VAL A 109 0.17 -1.97 -1.39
CA VAL A 109 1.47 -1.29 -1.30
C VAL A 109 1.79 -0.88 0.13
N CYS A 110 0.84 -0.27 0.86
CA CYS A 110 1.03 0.05 2.28
C CYS A 110 1.27 -1.21 3.12
N LEU A 111 0.59 -2.32 2.80
CA LEU A 111 0.73 -3.59 3.49
C LEU A 111 2.14 -4.18 3.31
N LEU A 112 2.65 -4.18 2.08
CA LEU A 112 4.02 -4.60 1.78
C LEU A 112 5.04 -3.70 2.47
N ALA A 113 4.82 -2.38 2.50
CA ALA A 113 5.68 -1.45 3.22
C ALA A 113 5.76 -1.78 4.72
N ALA A 114 4.61 -2.02 5.36
CA ALA A 114 4.58 -2.45 6.76
C ALA A 114 5.27 -3.79 6.99
N GLY A 115 5.12 -4.75 6.05
CA GLY A 115 5.82 -6.02 6.06
C GLY A 115 7.34 -5.88 5.91
N MET A 116 7.81 -4.95 5.09
CA MET A 116 9.23 -4.66 4.93
C MET A 116 9.82 -4.08 6.23
N ILE A 117 9.14 -3.13 6.87
CA ILE A 117 9.59 -2.52 8.14
C ILE A 117 9.69 -3.55 9.25
N MET A 118 8.65 -4.38 9.41
CA MET A 118 8.54 -5.38 10.48
C MET A 118 9.00 -6.78 10.06
N SER A 119 9.89 -6.86 9.05
CA SER A 119 10.33 -8.16 8.54
C SER A 119 11.03 -8.98 9.62
N GLY A 120 10.66 -10.26 9.72
CA GLY A 120 11.22 -11.21 10.69
C GLY A 120 10.71 -11.05 12.13
N ARG A 121 9.95 -10.01 12.46
CA ARG A 121 9.51 -9.74 13.84
C ARG A 121 8.13 -10.32 14.19
N GLY A 122 7.31 -10.63 13.20
CA GLY A 122 5.98 -11.19 13.44
C GLY A 122 4.98 -10.22 14.07
N ASP A 123 4.99 -8.93 13.67
CA ASP A 123 4.09 -7.92 14.24
C ASP A 123 2.59 -8.28 14.11
N LEU A 124 1.88 -8.24 15.24
CA LEU A 124 0.48 -8.63 15.32
C LEU A 124 -0.46 -7.62 14.68
N ARG A 125 -0.09 -6.34 14.61
CA ARG A 125 -0.93 -5.27 14.05
C ARG A 125 -0.99 -5.45 12.53
N VAL A 126 0.16 -5.68 11.89
CA VAL A 126 0.28 -6.00 10.46
C VAL A 126 -0.40 -7.34 10.16
N LEU A 127 -0.21 -8.36 10.99
CA LEU A 127 -0.85 -9.68 10.80
C LEU A 127 -2.39 -9.60 10.90
N ARG A 128 -2.92 -8.81 11.84
CA ARG A 128 -4.37 -8.57 11.96
C ARG A 128 -4.90 -7.84 10.73
N LEU A 129 -4.16 -6.88 10.19
CA LEU A 129 -4.51 -6.19 8.95
C LEU A 129 -4.53 -7.15 7.76
N CYS A 130 -3.50 -8.00 7.62
CA CYS A 130 -3.46 -9.08 6.63
C CYS A 130 -4.69 -10.00 6.74
N ARG A 131 -5.02 -10.44 7.96
CA ARG A 131 -6.19 -11.30 8.22
C ARG A 131 -7.50 -10.61 7.87
N ARG A 132 -7.63 -9.31 8.19
CA ARG A 132 -8.83 -8.51 7.86
C ARG A 132 -9.02 -8.39 6.35
N LEU A 133 -7.95 -8.15 5.59
CA LEU A 133 -8.00 -8.12 4.13
C LEU A 133 -8.32 -9.51 3.58
N ARG A 134 -7.65 -10.56 4.06
CA ARG A 134 -7.90 -11.95 3.65
C ARG A 134 -9.34 -12.41 3.92
N ALA A 135 -9.96 -11.97 5.00
CA ALA A 135 -11.36 -12.30 5.30
C ALA A 135 -12.34 -11.80 4.21
N ARG A 136 -11.98 -10.78 3.42
CA ARG A 136 -12.77 -10.34 2.26
C ARG A 136 -12.77 -11.35 1.10
N ILE A 137 -11.83 -12.30 1.06
CA ILE A 137 -11.78 -13.41 0.08
C ILE A 137 -12.87 -14.45 0.35
N ALA A 138 -13.22 -14.67 1.63
CA ALA A 138 -14.14 -15.74 2.03
C ALA A 138 -15.60 -15.50 1.61
N VAL A 139 -15.93 -14.33 1.05
CA VAL A 139 -17.26 -13.96 0.55
C VAL A 139 -17.43 -14.35 -0.92
N ARG A 140 -16.85 -15.48 -1.34
CA ARG A 140 -17.06 -16.07 -2.68
C ARG A 140 -18.03 -17.25 -2.56
N GLY A 141 -19.21 -17.00 -2.01
CA GLY A 141 -20.34 -17.94 -1.99
C GLY A 141 -21.22 -17.82 -3.25
N PRO A 142 -22.05 -18.81 -3.61
CA PRO A 142 -22.73 -18.93 -4.91
C PRO A 142 -23.93 -17.97 -5.13
N GLN A 143 -24.04 -16.87 -4.38
CA GLN A 143 -25.20 -15.98 -4.40
C GLN A 143 -24.71 -14.53 -4.37
N SER A 144 -24.40 -13.97 -5.54
CA SER A 144 -24.09 -12.55 -5.72
C SER A 144 -25.37 -11.71 -5.65
N SER A 145 -25.79 -11.37 -4.42
CA SER A 145 -26.70 -10.25 -4.18
C SER A 145 -25.88 -8.94 -4.15
N ALA A 146 -26.47 -7.85 -4.64
CA ALA A 146 -25.84 -6.56 -4.97
C ALA A 146 -25.28 -5.75 -3.77
N SER A 147 -25.01 -6.39 -2.63
CA SER A 147 -24.58 -5.77 -1.37
C SER A 147 -23.40 -6.49 -0.69
N GLN A 148 -22.64 -7.32 -1.41
CA GLN A 148 -21.47 -8.00 -0.86
C GLN A 148 -20.15 -7.29 -1.23
N PRO A 149 -19.16 -7.22 -0.31
CA PRO A 149 -17.85 -6.66 -0.62
C PRO A 149 -17.17 -7.50 -1.71
N HIS A 150 -16.62 -6.81 -2.72
CA HIS A 150 -15.89 -7.44 -3.82
C HIS A 150 -14.76 -8.34 -3.29
N ALA A 151 -14.64 -9.54 -3.86
CA ALA A 151 -13.55 -10.46 -3.55
C ALA A 151 -12.20 -9.83 -3.92
N LEU A 152 -11.17 -10.03 -3.09
CA LEU A 152 -9.83 -9.51 -3.38
C LEU A 152 -9.31 -10.03 -4.72
N SER A 153 -8.69 -9.14 -5.51
CA SER A 153 -7.98 -9.54 -6.72
C SER A 153 -6.84 -10.52 -6.41
N HIS A 154 -6.41 -11.28 -7.43
CA HIS A 154 -5.28 -12.19 -7.31
C HIS A 154 -4.02 -11.47 -6.81
N GLY A 155 -3.73 -10.30 -7.38
CA GLY A 155 -2.64 -9.43 -6.95
C GLY A 155 -2.70 -9.04 -5.47
N ALA A 156 -3.89 -8.70 -4.97
CA ALA A 156 -4.07 -8.39 -3.56
C ALA A 156 -3.86 -9.60 -2.64
N GLN A 157 -4.27 -10.79 -3.08
CA GLN A 157 -4.00 -12.04 -2.36
C GLN A 157 -2.48 -12.29 -2.29
N MET A 158 -1.77 -12.15 -3.41
CA MET A 158 -0.31 -12.26 -3.45
C MET A 158 0.34 -11.29 -2.48
N ALA A 159 -0.03 -10.00 -2.50
CA ALA A 159 0.53 -8.99 -1.61
C ALA A 159 0.32 -9.33 -0.13
N VAL A 160 -0.86 -9.83 0.24
CA VAL A 160 -1.15 -10.30 1.61
C VAL A 160 -0.25 -11.46 2.00
N HIS A 161 -0.10 -12.46 1.12
CA HIS A 161 0.76 -13.63 1.38
C HIS A 161 2.24 -13.25 1.45
N CYS A 162 2.73 -12.40 0.55
CA CYS A 162 4.08 -11.85 0.60
C CYS A 162 4.34 -11.11 1.91
N THR A 163 3.39 -10.28 2.36
CA THR A 163 3.53 -9.55 3.64
C THR A 163 3.62 -10.51 4.82
N VAL A 164 2.78 -11.55 4.86
CA VAL A 164 2.86 -12.59 5.90
C VAL A 164 4.21 -13.30 5.85
N GLY A 165 4.71 -13.63 4.65
CA GLY A 165 6.04 -14.20 4.47
C GLY A 165 7.16 -13.30 4.99
N LEU A 166 7.08 -11.98 4.73
CA LEU A 166 8.03 -10.99 5.23
C LEU A 166 8.02 -10.90 6.77
N LEU A 167 6.84 -10.92 7.40
CA LEU A 167 6.71 -10.87 8.86
C LEU A 167 7.40 -12.06 9.54
N PHE A 168 7.37 -13.23 8.92
CA PHE A 168 7.96 -14.47 9.43
C PHE A 168 9.18 -14.93 8.63
N LEU A 169 9.93 -13.98 8.05
CA LEU A 169 11.08 -14.27 7.20
C LEU A 169 12.09 -15.18 7.92
N ALA A 170 12.48 -16.27 7.26
CA ALA A 170 13.34 -17.32 7.83
C ALA A 170 12.86 -17.84 9.21
N GLY A 171 11.55 -17.93 9.42
CA GLY A 171 10.95 -18.34 10.70
C GLY A 171 11.19 -17.33 11.83
N GLY A 172 11.39 -16.06 11.49
CA GLY A 172 11.74 -14.98 12.42
C GLY A 172 13.25 -14.89 12.74
N ARG A 173 14.10 -15.65 12.04
CA ARG A 173 15.55 -15.64 12.23
C ARG A 173 16.29 -14.73 11.24
N GLY A 174 15.56 -14.16 10.29
CA GLY A 174 16.11 -13.30 9.25
C GLY A 174 15.31 -12.01 9.12
N THR A 175 15.99 -10.97 8.63
CA THR A 175 15.38 -9.67 8.33
C THR A 175 15.92 -9.16 6.99
N LEU A 176 15.34 -8.07 6.49
CA LEU A 176 15.80 -7.41 5.27
C LEU A 176 16.99 -6.49 5.55
N SER A 177 17.80 -6.25 4.51
CA SER A 177 18.88 -5.27 4.53
C SER A 177 18.50 -4.05 3.68
N THR A 178 19.07 -2.90 4.01
CA THR A 178 18.92 -1.63 3.28
C THR A 178 20.15 -1.28 2.44
N SER A 179 21.02 -2.26 2.13
CA SER A 179 22.11 -2.06 1.17
C SER A 179 21.55 -1.71 -0.21
N ARG A 180 22.33 -1.01 -1.05
CA ARG A 180 21.87 -0.58 -2.39
C ARG A 180 21.38 -1.77 -3.25
N THR A 181 22.05 -2.92 -3.15
CA THR A 181 21.67 -4.14 -3.85
C THR A 181 20.40 -4.76 -3.27
N ALA A 182 20.23 -4.77 -1.95
CA ALA A 182 19.02 -5.24 -1.30
C ALA A 182 17.81 -4.35 -1.64
N VAL A 183 17.97 -3.02 -1.60
CA VAL A 183 16.92 -2.07 -2.00
C VAL A 183 16.54 -2.25 -3.47
N ALA A 184 17.51 -2.44 -4.37
CA ALA A 184 17.23 -2.73 -5.78
C ALA A 184 16.45 -4.05 -5.95
N ALA A 185 16.85 -5.11 -5.24
CA ALA A 185 16.15 -6.39 -5.25
C ALA A 185 14.72 -6.29 -4.70
N LEU A 186 14.52 -5.54 -3.60
CA LEU A 186 13.20 -5.28 -3.02
C LEU A 186 12.30 -4.49 -3.97
N LEU A 187 12.84 -3.49 -4.66
CA LEU A 187 12.09 -2.71 -5.65
C LEU A 187 11.62 -3.58 -6.83
N ILE A 188 12.47 -4.52 -7.27
CA ILE A 188 12.12 -5.47 -8.34
C ILE A 188 11.07 -6.48 -7.83
N ALA A 189 11.28 -7.07 -6.65
CA ALA A 189 10.41 -8.10 -6.09
C ALA A 189 9.01 -7.57 -5.72
N PHE A 190 8.94 -6.33 -5.22
CA PHE A 190 7.71 -5.70 -4.75
C PHE A 190 7.27 -4.55 -5.64
N PHE A 191 7.57 -4.62 -6.94
CA PHE A 191 7.17 -3.59 -7.88
C PHE A 191 5.66 -3.33 -7.76
N PRO A 192 5.22 -2.08 -7.54
CA PRO A 192 3.86 -1.77 -7.11
C PRO A 192 2.89 -1.77 -8.31
N LYS A 193 2.81 -2.90 -9.00
CA LYS A 193 1.87 -3.18 -10.08
C LYS A 193 1.56 -4.66 -10.04
N PHE A 194 0.38 -4.98 -9.52
CA PHE A 194 -0.01 -6.36 -9.27
C PHE A 194 -0.69 -6.99 -10.49
N PRO A 195 -0.52 -8.30 -10.71
CA PRO A 195 -1.23 -9.04 -11.76
C PRO A 195 -2.75 -9.00 -11.54
N THR A 196 -3.51 -8.83 -12.62
CA THR A 196 -4.99 -8.87 -12.55
C THR A 196 -5.51 -10.30 -12.38
N HIS A 197 -4.85 -11.26 -13.03
CA HIS A 197 -5.12 -12.70 -12.97
C HIS A 197 -3.80 -13.49 -12.95
N SER A 198 -3.87 -14.79 -12.68
CA SER A 198 -2.69 -15.63 -12.48
C SER A 198 -1.78 -15.79 -13.71
N GLU A 199 -2.30 -15.53 -14.91
CA GLU A 199 -1.54 -15.58 -16.17
C GLU A 199 -1.12 -14.19 -16.68
N ASP A 200 -1.42 -13.13 -15.93
CA ASP A 200 -1.18 -11.74 -16.35
C ASP A 200 0.27 -11.30 -16.09
N ASN A 201 1.15 -11.58 -17.06
CA ASN A 201 2.54 -11.12 -17.10
C ASN A 201 2.73 -9.80 -17.88
N ARG A 202 1.65 -9.09 -18.21
CA ARG A 202 1.70 -7.97 -19.18
C ARG A 202 2.48 -6.76 -18.67
N SER A 203 2.61 -6.61 -17.34
CA SER A 203 3.29 -5.46 -16.74
C SER A 203 4.43 -5.77 -15.79
N VAL A 204 4.46 -6.98 -15.22
CA VAL A 204 5.55 -7.51 -14.40
C VAL A 204 5.61 -8.99 -14.72
N THR A 205 6.77 -9.52 -15.08
CA THR A 205 6.96 -10.97 -15.23
C THR A 205 6.96 -11.61 -13.86
N SER A 206 5.92 -12.37 -13.50
CA SER A 206 5.97 -13.27 -12.35
C SER A 206 6.87 -14.45 -12.74
N ALA A 207 8.08 -14.46 -12.20
CA ALA A 207 9.01 -15.59 -12.34
C ALA A 207 8.72 -16.65 -11.27
#